data_AF-A0A239GBX0-F1
#
_entry.id   AF-A0A239GBX0-F1
#
_cell.length_a   1.000
_cell.length_b   1.000
_cell.length_c   1.000
_cell.angle_alpha   90.00
_cell.angle_beta   90.00
_cell.angle_gamma   90.00
#
_symmetry.space_group_name_H-M   'P 1'
#
loop_
_entity.id
_entity.type
_entity.pdbx_description
1 polymer ?
#
loop_
_entity_poly.entity_id
_entity_poly.type
_entity_poly.pdbx_seq_one_letter_code
_entity_poly.pdbx_strand_id
1 'polypeptide(L)'
;MQTQQPTVIYLDSCDYSNFSHPSLDAAKAEQLAALRTLKKRGGVRFVYSGAHISEMSPLDQQYANAAVARTELMVELCGRSTMIAYDRLMRAELTRLVERDPHPVNVFDSNGGWFPDMGSLISPLDNLDLSRRLNEDPDWKQLNRQQRRMAEATMMKKGGFRSSFEQRAGEMDISELLAKIPMRPKDALVMKRYVIGKATRQQAEKAFLESLRDPTFMSQWFINHHDEMGAIIEWVRRPAQELLDSCSKTLSELAENLTNLSEAERANAMKGASGERWTRLKKQGVIDVVNRLIARLFPDAPACEDAALVEQYCPGIFVCLNGFYNSLQNSLGLKGRALKGSDFVDIIHALYIPYVSFFRADRYMCSVLQPLAKRFGTQVVESPATLLQAIDTRDALEPGTS
;
A
#
# COMPACT_ATOMS: atom_id res chain seq x y z
N MET A 1 12.17 -30.15 -12.85
CA MET A 1 11.63 -29.94 -11.48
C MET A 1 10.78 -28.70 -11.52
N GLN A 2 9.45 -28.82 -11.39
CA GLN A 2 8.60 -27.64 -11.21
C GLN A 2 8.93 -27.06 -9.85
N THR A 3 9.53 -25.88 -9.81
CA THR A 3 9.74 -25.15 -8.56
C THR A 3 8.37 -24.80 -8.02
N GLN A 4 7.95 -25.50 -6.97
CA GLN A 4 6.71 -25.23 -6.24
C GLN A 4 6.72 -23.75 -5.83
N GLN A 5 5.66 -23.01 -6.13
CA GLN A 5 5.58 -21.61 -5.73
C GLN A 5 5.60 -21.53 -4.20
N PRO A 6 6.39 -20.60 -3.61
CA PRO A 6 6.48 -20.51 -2.16
C PRO A 6 5.13 -20.11 -1.56
N THR A 7 4.78 -20.70 -0.41
CA THR A 7 3.58 -20.35 0.35
C THR A 7 3.68 -18.90 0.79
N VAL A 8 2.73 -18.06 0.38
CA VAL A 8 2.75 -16.62 0.69
C VAL A 8 1.86 -16.32 1.89
N ILE A 9 2.44 -15.64 2.89
CA ILE A 9 1.77 -15.30 4.15
C ILE A 9 1.69 -13.79 4.29
N TYR A 10 0.48 -13.27 4.42
CA TYR A 10 0.19 -11.89 4.75
C TYR A 10 -0.28 -11.83 6.21
N LEU A 11 0.58 -11.32 7.09
CA LEU A 11 0.22 -11.05 8.49
C LEU A 11 -0.60 -9.77 8.56
N ASP A 12 -1.31 -9.54 9.66
CA ASP A 12 -1.99 -8.25 9.89
C ASP A 12 -1.19 -7.40 10.90
N SER A 13 -1.40 -6.08 10.89
CA SER A 13 -0.68 -5.09 11.68
C SER A 13 -0.69 -5.35 13.18
N CYS A 14 -1.77 -5.96 13.67
CA CYS A 14 -1.89 -6.34 15.08
C CYS A 14 -0.91 -7.48 15.48
N ASP A 15 -0.44 -8.32 14.55
CA ASP A 15 0.57 -9.37 14.83
C ASP A 15 1.89 -8.71 15.17
N TYR A 16 2.32 -7.79 14.32
CA TYR A 16 3.56 -7.04 14.53
C TYR A 16 3.49 -6.29 15.85
N SER A 17 2.36 -5.66 16.15
CA SER A 17 2.14 -4.96 17.42
C SER A 17 2.22 -5.90 18.63
N ASN A 18 1.63 -7.11 18.52
CA ASN A 18 1.64 -8.10 19.59
C ASN A 18 3.01 -8.74 19.79
N PHE A 19 3.76 -8.99 18.72
CA PHE A 19 5.05 -9.69 18.74
C PHE A 19 6.25 -8.77 18.92
N SER A 20 6.11 -7.46 18.69
CA SER A 20 7.16 -6.47 18.95
C SER A 20 7.15 -5.94 20.38
N HIS A 21 6.25 -6.42 21.24
CA HIS A 21 6.16 -5.95 22.62
C HIS A 21 7.40 -6.39 23.43
N PRO A 22 8.04 -5.52 24.24
CA PRO A 22 9.28 -5.85 24.96
C PRO A 22 9.16 -7.05 25.91
N SER A 23 7.96 -7.27 26.45
CA SER A 23 7.64 -8.39 27.32
C SER A 23 6.55 -9.23 26.67
N LEU A 24 6.97 -10.31 26.00
CA LEU A 24 6.07 -11.31 25.45
C LEU A 24 5.76 -12.37 26.51
N ASP A 25 4.51 -12.81 26.56
CA ASP A 25 4.18 -14.06 27.26
C ASP A 25 4.80 -15.27 26.53
N ALA A 26 4.89 -16.41 27.23
CA ALA A 26 5.54 -17.60 26.70
C ALA A 26 4.92 -18.09 25.39
N ALA A 27 3.59 -18.01 25.26
CA ALA A 27 2.88 -18.46 24.07
C ALA A 27 3.18 -17.59 22.85
N LYS A 28 3.18 -16.26 23.00
CA LYS A 28 3.56 -15.33 21.93
C LYS A 28 5.03 -15.45 21.55
N ALA A 29 5.91 -15.66 22.53
CA ALA A 29 7.33 -15.88 22.27
C ALA A 29 7.57 -17.16 21.44
N GLU A 30 6.87 -18.24 21.77
CA GLU A 30 6.90 -19.49 21.00
C GLU A 30 6.36 -19.32 19.58
N GLN A 31 5.22 -18.65 19.41
CA GLN A 31 4.64 -18.35 18.10
C GLN A 31 5.61 -17.52 17.23
N LEU A 32 6.22 -16.48 17.79
CA LEU A 32 7.20 -15.68 17.08
C LEU A 32 8.44 -16.50 16.69
N ALA A 33 8.94 -17.36 17.58
CA ALA A 33 10.04 -18.26 17.27
C ALA A 33 9.69 -19.25 16.14
N ALA A 34 8.46 -19.74 16.11
CA ALA A 34 7.95 -20.60 15.04
C ALA A 34 7.87 -19.84 13.70
N LEU A 35 7.33 -18.61 13.67
CA LEU A 35 7.29 -17.78 12.46
C LEU A 35 8.70 -17.50 11.91
N ARG A 36 9.66 -17.19 12.79
CA ARG A 36 11.09 -17.02 12.42
C ARG A 36 11.69 -18.30 11.84
N THR A 37 11.34 -19.46 12.42
CA THR A 37 11.79 -20.76 11.95
C THR A 37 11.22 -21.07 10.56
N LEU A 38 9.93 -20.81 10.34
CA LEU A 38 9.29 -20.95 9.03
C LEU A 38 10.00 -20.09 7.97
N LYS A 39 10.27 -18.82 8.27
CA LYS A 39 11.04 -17.94 7.36
C LYS A 39 12.39 -18.57 6.98
N LYS A 40 13.15 -19.05 7.98
CA LYS A 40 14.49 -19.60 7.76
C LYS A 40 14.50 -20.87 6.92
N ARG A 41 13.42 -21.67 6.96
CA ARG A 41 13.27 -22.89 6.13
C ARG A 41 13.12 -22.60 4.64
N GLY A 42 12.71 -21.38 4.25
CA GLY A 42 12.66 -20.95 2.85
C GLY A 42 11.44 -21.41 2.04
N GLY A 43 10.56 -22.25 2.60
CA GLY A 43 9.31 -22.69 1.96
C GLY A 43 8.16 -21.68 2.02
N VAL A 44 8.30 -20.63 2.84
CA VAL A 44 7.30 -19.57 3.00
C VAL A 44 7.89 -18.20 2.66
N ARG A 45 7.02 -17.30 2.19
CA ARG A 45 7.33 -15.88 1.98
C ARG A 45 6.34 -15.04 2.76
N PHE A 46 6.83 -14.35 3.78
CA PHE A 46 6.08 -13.28 4.43
C PHE A 46 6.11 -12.02 3.57
N VAL A 47 4.96 -11.35 3.44
CA VAL A 47 4.81 -10.11 2.66
C VAL A 47 4.16 -9.03 3.52
N TYR A 48 4.47 -7.77 3.23
CA TYR A 48 3.78 -6.60 3.78
C TYR A 48 3.29 -5.70 2.63
N SER A 49 2.57 -4.63 2.94
CA SER A 49 2.05 -3.65 1.97
C SER A 49 2.18 -2.24 2.51
N GLY A 50 1.90 -1.23 1.68
CA GLY A 50 1.88 0.17 2.14
C GLY A 50 0.85 0.45 3.23
N ALA A 51 -0.19 -0.38 3.36
CA ALA A 51 -1.20 -0.24 4.41
C ALA A 51 -0.60 -0.52 5.80
N HIS A 52 0.22 -1.57 5.92
CA HIS A 52 1.01 -1.84 7.14
C HIS A 52 1.89 -0.65 7.54
N ILE A 53 2.58 -0.04 6.57
CA ILE A 53 3.45 1.12 6.82
C ILE A 53 2.61 2.29 7.36
N SER A 54 1.46 2.56 6.75
CA SER A 54 0.55 3.62 7.18
C SER A 54 0.03 3.42 8.61
N GLU A 55 -0.24 2.18 9.02
CA GLU A 55 -0.70 1.85 10.37
C GLU A 55 0.41 1.85 11.43
N MET A 56 1.62 1.46 11.04
CA MET A 56 2.78 1.43 11.95
C MET A 56 3.42 2.80 12.13
N SER A 57 3.19 3.74 11.21
CA SER A 57 3.71 5.10 11.29
C SER A 57 3.19 5.79 12.56
N PRO A 58 4.07 6.29 13.45
CA PRO A 58 3.65 6.88 14.71
C PRO A 58 2.91 8.19 14.44
N LEU A 59 1.77 8.41 15.10
CA LEU A 59 1.05 9.69 15.05
C LEU A 59 1.64 10.71 16.04
N ASP A 60 2.21 10.21 17.14
CA ASP A 60 2.82 11.02 18.20
C ASP A 60 4.21 10.48 18.55
N GLN A 61 5.09 11.37 19.00
CA GLN A 61 6.45 11.03 19.43
C GLN A 61 6.49 9.99 20.55
N GLN A 62 5.48 9.95 21.43
CA GLN A 62 5.39 8.95 22.50
C GLN A 62 5.29 7.50 22.00
N TYR A 63 4.82 7.28 20.77
CA TYR A 63 4.68 5.94 20.16
C TYR A 63 5.83 5.58 19.21
N ALA A 64 6.85 6.44 19.12
CA ALA A 64 8.06 6.29 18.31
C ALA A 64 8.71 4.91 18.44
N ASN A 65 9.09 4.52 19.67
CA ASN A 65 9.82 3.27 19.92
C ASN A 65 8.99 2.04 19.55
N ALA A 66 7.69 2.08 19.81
CA ALA A 66 6.77 1.01 19.43
C ALA A 66 6.61 0.91 17.91
N ALA A 67 6.60 2.03 17.17
CA ALA A 67 6.62 2.03 15.71
C ALA A 67 7.89 1.40 15.15
N VAL A 68 9.06 1.77 15.67
CA VAL A 68 10.35 1.18 15.25
C VAL A 68 10.36 -0.32 15.48
N ALA A 69 10.02 -0.79 16.70
CA ALA A 69 10.01 -2.21 17.00
C ALA A 69 9.07 -3.02 16.08
N ARG A 70 7.89 -2.48 15.76
CA ARG A 70 6.94 -3.08 14.80
C ARG A 70 7.56 -3.20 13.40
N THR A 71 8.17 -2.13 12.90
CA THR A 71 8.81 -2.15 11.58
C THR A 71 10.06 -3.01 11.50
N GLU A 72 10.86 -3.06 12.58
CA GLU A 72 12.01 -3.97 12.66
C GLU A 72 11.58 -5.42 12.57
N LEU A 73 10.54 -5.83 13.31
CA LEU A 73 10.00 -7.18 13.21
C LEU A 73 9.42 -7.46 11.81
N MET A 74 8.74 -6.48 11.20
CA MET A 74 8.23 -6.63 9.84
C MET A 74 9.35 -6.82 8.82
N VAL A 75 10.44 -6.04 8.89
CA VAL A 75 11.63 -6.24 8.05
C VAL A 75 12.30 -7.58 8.38
N GLU A 76 12.34 -7.98 9.65
CA GLU A 76 12.86 -9.26 10.08
C GLU A 76 12.10 -10.45 9.49
N LEU A 77 10.77 -10.35 9.32
CA LEU A 77 9.95 -11.42 8.75
C LEU A 77 9.83 -11.33 7.23
N CYS A 78 9.53 -10.17 6.67
CA CYS A 78 9.25 -10.01 5.24
C CYS A 78 10.49 -9.68 4.40
N GLY A 79 11.52 -9.08 5.02
CA GLY A 79 12.66 -8.51 4.29
C GLY A 79 12.19 -7.43 3.31
N ARG A 80 12.51 -7.61 2.03
CA ARG A 80 12.05 -6.76 0.92
C ARG A 80 10.81 -7.28 0.20
N SER A 81 10.21 -8.37 0.68
CA SER A 81 9.04 -8.96 0.04
C SER A 81 7.80 -8.13 0.36
N THR A 82 7.22 -7.54 -0.67
CA THR A 82 6.09 -6.63 -0.57
C THR A 82 4.99 -6.97 -1.57
N MET A 83 3.77 -6.58 -1.23
CA MET A 83 2.71 -6.38 -2.19
C MET A 83 2.91 -5.00 -2.86
N ILE A 84 2.61 -4.90 -4.15
CA ILE A 84 2.53 -3.60 -4.83
C ILE A 84 1.49 -2.71 -4.15
N ALA A 85 1.62 -1.40 -4.30
CA ALA A 85 0.66 -0.45 -3.75
C ALA A 85 -0.77 -0.66 -4.29
N TYR A 86 -1.78 -0.31 -3.47
CA TYR A 86 -3.19 -0.56 -3.77
C TYR A 86 -3.67 0.16 -5.03
N ASP A 87 -3.15 1.36 -5.33
CA ASP A 87 -3.46 2.14 -6.54
C ASP A 87 -2.97 1.42 -7.80
N ARG A 88 -1.74 0.87 -7.74
CA ARG A 88 -1.13 0.08 -8.81
C ARG A 88 -1.90 -1.24 -9.02
N LEU A 89 -2.29 -1.90 -7.92
CA LEU A 89 -3.11 -3.10 -7.97
C LEU A 89 -4.46 -2.82 -8.61
N MET A 90 -5.22 -1.84 -8.10
CA MET A 90 -6.53 -1.50 -8.63
C MET A 90 -6.46 -1.09 -10.11
N ARG A 91 -5.46 -0.29 -10.50
CA ARG A 91 -5.24 0.05 -11.92
C ARG A 91 -5.00 -1.19 -12.77
N ALA A 92 -4.12 -2.09 -12.35
CA ALA A 92 -3.80 -3.31 -13.10
C ALA A 92 -5.02 -4.24 -13.24
N GLU A 93 -5.81 -4.40 -12.18
CA GLU A 93 -7.06 -5.16 -12.22
C GLU A 93 -8.09 -4.54 -13.18
N LEU A 94 -8.27 -3.22 -13.12
CA LEU A 94 -9.20 -2.52 -14.00
C LEU A 94 -8.73 -2.55 -15.46
N THR A 95 -7.42 -2.47 -15.73
CA THR A 95 -6.85 -2.71 -17.06
C THR A 95 -7.25 -4.09 -17.56
N ARG A 96 -7.10 -5.15 -16.75
CA ARG A 96 -7.53 -6.50 -17.12
C ARG A 96 -9.03 -6.58 -17.41
N LEU A 97 -9.86 -5.88 -16.64
CA LEU A 97 -11.30 -5.85 -16.87
C LEU A 97 -11.67 -5.17 -18.20
N VAL A 98 -11.04 -4.03 -18.50
CA VAL A 98 -11.27 -3.26 -19.74
C VAL A 98 -10.77 -4.05 -20.96
N GLU A 99 -9.57 -4.62 -20.88
CA GLU A 99 -8.93 -5.35 -21.98
C GLU A 99 -9.38 -6.81 -22.08
N ARG A 100 -10.15 -7.30 -21.10
CA ARG A 100 -10.51 -8.72 -20.95
C ARG A 100 -9.28 -9.63 -20.88
N ASP A 101 -8.20 -9.14 -20.26
CA ASP A 101 -6.96 -9.88 -20.13
C ASP A 101 -7.08 -10.97 -19.04
N PRO A 102 -7.01 -12.26 -19.39
CA PRO A 102 -7.10 -13.33 -18.42
C PRO A 102 -5.86 -13.43 -17.50
N HIS A 103 -4.72 -12.86 -17.89
CA HIS A 103 -3.47 -13.05 -17.15
C HIS A 103 -3.52 -12.43 -15.75
N PRO A 104 -3.15 -13.16 -14.68
CA PRO A 104 -3.16 -12.62 -13.33
C PRO A 104 -2.23 -11.41 -13.18
N VAL A 105 -2.62 -10.46 -12.33
CA VAL A 105 -1.75 -9.33 -11.96
C VAL A 105 -0.53 -9.85 -11.20
N ASN A 106 0.66 -9.39 -11.59
CA ASN A 106 1.85 -9.61 -10.77
C ASN A 106 1.86 -8.62 -9.59
N VAL A 107 1.39 -9.10 -8.43
CA VAL A 107 1.23 -8.26 -7.24
C VAL A 107 2.44 -8.25 -6.30
N PHE A 108 3.46 -9.06 -6.60
CA PHE A 108 4.62 -9.23 -5.73
C PHE A 108 5.80 -8.39 -6.18
N ASP A 109 6.39 -7.68 -5.24
CA ASP A 109 7.63 -6.94 -5.41
C ASP A 109 8.65 -7.41 -4.37
N SER A 110 9.75 -8.02 -4.84
CA SER A 110 10.84 -8.53 -4.02
C SER A 110 11.90 -7.48 -3.67
N ASN A 111 11.68 -6.24 -4.11
CA ASN A 111 12.59 -5.12 -3.94
C ASN A 111 11.99 -4.01 -3.05
N GLY A 112 10.90 -4.27 -2.33
CA GLY A 112 10.29 -3.33 -1.40
C GLY A 112 9.49 -2.20 -2.05
N GLY A 113 8.97 -2.40 -3.26
CA GLY A 113 8.15 -1.42 -3.99
C GLY A 113 6.71 -1.26 -3.47
N TRP A 114 6.54 -0.96 -2.19
CA TRP A 114 5.23 -0.88 -1.50
C TRP A 114 4.49 0.46 -1.66
N PHE A 115 5.16 1.49 -2.17
CA PHE A 115 4.65 2.86 -2.28
C PHE A 115 3.84 3.09 -3.58
N PRO A 116 2.89 4.05 -3.60
CA PRO A 116 2.09 4.38 -4.77
C PRO A 116 2.92 4.75 -6.00
N ASP A 117 2.29 4.75 -7.17
CA ASP A 117 2.91 5.39 -8.33
C ASP A 117 3.00 6.91 -8.09
N MET A 118 4.20 7.39 -7.80
CA MET A 118 4.43 8.79 -7.42
C MET A 118 4.26 9.76 -8.60
N GLY A 119 4.13 9.25 -9.84
CA GLY A 119 3.83 10.01 -11.05
C GLY A 119 4.65 11.31 -11.18
N SER A 120 4.03 12.35 -11.77
CA SER A 120 4.55 13.73 -11.79
C SER A 120 4.18 14.53 -10.54
N LEU A 121 3.44 13.94 -9.61
CA LEU A 121 2.87 14.64 -8.45
C LEU A 121 3.93 14.81 -7.35
N ILE A 122 4.84 13.85 -7.19
CA ILE A 122 5.78 13.84 -6.08
C ILE A 122 7.10 13.21 -6.54
N SER A 123 7.75 13.82 -7.53
CA SER A 123 9.19 13.67 -7.63
C SER A 123 9.84 14.90 -7.01
N PRO A 124 10.55 14.77 -5.87
CA PRO A 124 11.44 15.83 -5.41
C PRO A 124 12.39 16.29 -6.52
N LEU A 125 12.67 15.41 -7.48
CA LEU A 125 13.42 15.70 -8.69
C LEU A 125 12.79 16.78 -9.53
N ASP A 126 11.46 16.90 -9.64
CA ASP A 126 10.83 17.95 -10.46
C ASP A 126 11.02 19.34 -9.81
N ASN A 127 11.11 19.40 -8.47
CA ASN A 127 11.51 20.63 -7.76
C ASN A 127 13.01 20.93 -7.82
N LEU A 128 13.83 19.89 -7.97
CA LEU A 128 15.30 19.97 -7.99
C LEU A 128 15.91 20.01 -9.40
N ASP A 129 15.11 19.82 -10.45
CA ASP A 129 15.53 19.88 -11.84
C ASP A 129 15.71 21.35 -12.26
N LEU A 130 16.83 21.93 -11.82
CA LEU A 130 17.26 23.30 -12.14
C LEU A 130 17.28 23.54 -13.65
N SER A 131 17.60 22.53 -14.45
CA SER A 131 17.64 22.62 -15.91
C SER A 131 16.25 22.84 -16.50
N ARG A 132 15.23 22.17 -15.95
CA ARG A 132 13.83 22.37 -16.33
C ARG A 132 13.31 23.71 -15.82
N ARG A 133 13.59 24.07 -14.57
CA ARG A 133 13.20 25.37 -14.00
C ARG A 133 13.79 26.55 -14.77
N LEU A 134 15.08 26.50 -15.10
CA LEU A 134 15.71 27.53 -15.95
C LEU A 134 15.00 27.64 -17.29
N ASN A 135 14.65 26.54 -17.95
CA ASN A 135 13.95 26.59 -19.24
C ASN A 135 12.47 27.03 -19.15
N GLU A 136 11.82 26.85 -18.00
CA GLU A 136 10.42 27.22 -17.78
C GLU A 136 10.26 28.66 -17.23
N ASP A 137 11.30 29.23 -16.63
CA ASP A 137 11.36 30.57 -16.02
C ASP A 137 11.02 31.69 -17.04
N PRO A 138 10.01 32.53 -16.79
CA PRO A 138 9.64 33.64 -17.67
C PRO A 138 10.80 34.60 -17.93
N ASP A 139 11.70 34.81 -16.98
CA ASP A 139 12.85 35.70 -17.15
C ASP A 139 13.91 35.07 -18.07
N TRP A 140 14.08 33.74 -18.00
CA TRP A 140 14.94 33.01 -18.94
C TRP A 140 14.37 32.98 -20.36
N LYS A 141 13.05 32.90 -20.49
CA LYS A 141 12.35 33.00 -21.78
C LYS A 141 12.42 34.40 -22.38
N GLN A 142 12.58 35.44 -21.55
CA GLN A 142 12.81 36.82 -21.97
C GLN A 142 14.26 37.09 -22.41
N LEU A 143 15.24 36.27 -21.98
CA LEU A 143 16.62 36.38 -22.46
C LEU A 143 16.68 36.15 -23.98
N ASN A 144 17.43 36.98 -24.69
CA ASN A 144 17.65 36.77 -26.12
C ASN A 144 18.51 35.51 -26.35
N ARG A 145 18.50 34.99 -27.59
CA ARG A 145 19.21 33.75 -27.95
C ARG A 145 20.71 33.78 -27.61
N GLN A 146 21.35 34.95 -27.69
CA GLN A 146 22.78 35.13 -27.40
C GLN A 146 23.04 35.12 -25.87
N GLN A 147 22.15 35.76 -25.10
CA GLN A 147 22.18 35.74 -23.63
C GLN A 147 21.92 34.34 -23.07
N ARG A 148 20.97 33.59 -23.64
CA ARG A 148 20.75 32.17 -23.29
C ARG A 148 21.99 31.33 -23.59
N ARG A 149 22.58 31.47 -24.78
CA ARG A 149 23.84 30.77 -25.12
C ARG A 149 24.99 31.16 -24.22
N MET A 150 25.10 32.42 -23.80
CA MET A 150 26.13 32.87 -22.86
C MET A 150 25.88 32.30 -21.46
N ALA A 151 24.65 32.32 -20.95
CA ALA A 151 24.32 31.76 -19.64
C ALA A 151 24.51 30.23 -19.61
N GLU A 152 24.04 29.51 -20.64
CA GLU A 152 24.32 28.09 -20.85
C GLU A 152 25.81 27.81 -20.96
N ALA A 153 26.55 28.61 -21.74
CA ALA A 153 28.00 28.45 -21.85
C ALA A 153 28.71 28.73 -20.52
N THR A 154 28.17 29.61 -19.68
CA THR A 154 28.73 29.98 -18.36
C THR A 154 28.40 28.93 -17.29
N MET A 155 27.27 28.24 -17.40
CA MET A 155 26.83 27.22 -16.44
C MET A 155 27.21 25.79 -16.86
N MET A 156 27.26 25.48 -18.16
CA MET A 156 27.48 24.13 -18.69
C MET A 156 28.70 24.04 -19.62
N LYS A 157 29.42 22.92 -19.56
CA LYS A 157 30.50 22.54 -20.46
C LYS A 157 30.39 21.05 -20.80
N LYS A 158 30.24 20.73 -22.10
CA LYS A 158 30.18 19.35 -22.63
C LYS A 158 29.19 18.42 -21.88
N GLY A 159 27.95 18.87 -21.70
CA GLY A 159 26.89 18.05 -21.11
C GLY A 159 26.89 17.92 -19.58
N GLY A 160 27.76 18.66 -18.88
CA GLY A 160 27.76 18.80 -17.41
C GLY A 160 28.00 20.25 -16.99
N PHE A 161 27.87 20.55 -15.69
CA PHE A 161 28.06 21.92 -15.18
C PHE A 161 29.56 22.30 -15.10
N ARG A 162 29.89 23.61 -15.18
CA ARG A 162 31.28 24.09 -15.00
C ARG A 162 31.77 23.91 -13.55
N SER A 163 33.08 23.74 -13.37
CA SER A 163 33.73 23.53 -12.06
C SER A 163 33.40 24.59 -11.00
N SER A 164 33.16 25.84 -11.40
CA SER A 164 32.72 26.93 -10.49
C SER A 164 31.32 26.73 -9.95
N PHE A 165 30.43 26.12 -10.74
CA PHE A 165 29.11 25.70 -10.29
C PHE A 165 29.21 24.43 -9.43
N GLU A 166 30.10 23.50 -9.78
CA GLU A 166 30.36 22.31 -8.95
C GLU A 166 30.94 22.64 -7.57
N GLN A 167 31.73 23.70 -7.42
CA GLN A 167 32.20 24.20 -6.12
C GLN A 167 31.04 24.77 -5.29
N ARG A 168 30.25 25.70 -5.85
CA ARG A 168 29.09 26.29 -5.15
C ARG A 168 27.98 25.27 -4.85
N ALA A 169 27.74 24.33 -5.75
CA ALA A 169 26.78 23.26 -5.54
C ALA A 169 27.35 22.11 -4.69
N GLY A 170 28.68 21.97 -4.64
CA GLY A 170 29.40 21.16 -3.67
C GLY A 170 29.21 21.67 -2.23
N GLU A 171 28.98 22.97 -2.07
CA GLU A 171 28.59 23.63 -0.81
C GLU A 171 27.07 23.66 -0.58
N MET A 172 26.26 23.15 -1.52
CA MET A 172 24.81 23.09 -1.36
C MET A 172 24.47 22.25 -0.13
N ASP A 173 23.82 22.90 0.83
CA ASP A 173 23.37 22.31 2.07
C ASP A 173 22.20 21.37 1.78
N ILE A 174 22.46 20.07 1.85
CA ILE A 174 21.44 19.04 1.66
C ILE A 174 20.59 18.85 2.92
N SER A 175 20.94 19.52 4.03
CA SER A 175 20.24 19.37 5.30
C SER A 175 18.79 19.82 5.21
N GLU A 176 18.48 20.85 4.42
CA GLU A 176 17.10 21.29 4.19
C GLU A 176 16.28 20.24 3.41
N LEU A 177 16.91 19.53 2.46
CA LEU A 177 16.27 18.45 1.71
C LEU A 177 16.05 17.23 2.61
N LEU A 178 17.03 16.89 3.45
CA LEU A 178 16.99 15.78 4.39
C LEU A 178 16.00 16.00 5.54
N ALA A 179 15.75 17.26 5.90
CA ALA A 179 14.72 17.63 6.86
C ALA A 179 13.31 17.34 6.31
N LYS A 180 13.08 17.62 5.02
CA LYS A 180 11.76 17.54 4.38
C LYS A 180 11.44 16.19 3.74
N ILE A 181 12.45 15.37 3.47
CA ILE A 181 12.32 14.16 2.66
C ILE A 181 13.02 12.99 3.35
N PRO A 182 12.35 11.84 3.51
CA PRO A 182 12.90 10.69 4.22
C PRO A 182 13.96 10.03 3.35
N MET A 183 15.20 10.50 3.46
CA MET A 183 16.29 10.08 2.61
C MET A 183 17.54 9.80 3.43
N ARG A 184 18.16 8.65 3.18
CA ARG A 184 19.43 8.32 3.84
C ARG A 184 20.53 9.23 3.32
N PRO A 185 21.53 9.58 4.15
CA PRO A 185 22.63 10.45 3.73
C PRO A 185 23.33 9.98 2.44
N LYS A 186 23.55 8.67 2.29
CA LYS A 186 24.15 8.07 1.09
C LYS A 186 23.31 8.29 -0.19
N ASP A 187 21.99 8.28 -0.07
CA ASP A 187 21.06 8.42 -1.18
C ASP A 187 20.89 9.91 -1.54
N ALA A 188 20.93 10.80 -0.55
CA ALA A 188 20.97 12.25 -0.75
C ALA A 188 22.22 12.74 -1.47
N LEU A 189 23.36 12.07 -1.29
CA LEU A 189 24.56 12.34 -2.10
C LEU A 189 24.33 12.04 -3.59
N VAL A 190 23.50 11.06 -3.94
CA VAL A 190 23.15 10.78 -5.35
C VAL A 190 22.23 11.88 -5.90
N MET A 191 21.27 12.36 -5.10
CA MET A 191 20.45 13.52 -5.46
C MET A 191 21.29 14.78 -5.67
N LYS A 192 22.25 15.04 -4.78
CA LYS A 192 23.22 16.14 -4.95
C LYS A 192 23.99 16.01 -6.25
N ARG A 193 24.49 14.80 -6.57
CA ARG A 193 25.15 14.52 -7.85
C ARG A 193 24.24 14.77 -9.04
N TYR A 194 22.95 14.44 -8.95
CA TYR A 194 21.97 14.72 -9.99
C TYR A 194 21.79 16.21 -10.23
N VAL A 195 21.60 16.99 -9.16
CA VAL A 195 21.45 18.46 -9.23
C VAL A 195 22.66 19.13 -9.90
N ILE A 196 23.87 18.59 -9.71
CA ILE A 196 25.10 19.07 -10.36
C ILE A 196 25.42 18.37 -11.67
N GLY A 197 24.47 17.63 -12.26
CA GLY A 197 24.61 16.97 -13.56
C GLY A 197 25.61 15.80 -13.62
N LYS A 198 26.01 15.26 -12.46
CA LYS A 198 26.91 14.10 -12.32
C LYS A 198 26.18 12.77 -12.12
N ALA A 199 24.86 12.78 -12.00
CA ALA A 199 24.03 11.59 -12.01
C ALA A 199 22.84 11.80 -12.96
N THR A 200 22.29 10.69 -13.45
CA THR A 200 21.09 10.66 -14.29
C THR A 200 19.82 10.74 -13.44
N ARG A 201 18.69 11.14 -14.05
CA ARG A 201 17.38 11.13 -13.39
C ARG A 201 17.04 9.75 -12.82
N GLN A 202 17.30 8.69 -13.59
CA GLN A 202 17.08 7.31 -13.17
C GLN A 202 17.90 6.93 -11.92
N GLN A 203 19.16 7.38 -11.84
CA GLN A 203 19.99 7.14 -10.65
C GLN A 203 19.46 7.89 -9.42
N ALA A 204 19.00 9.13 -9.60
CA ALA A 204 18.45 9.95 -8.53
C ALA A 204 17.12 9.38 -8.01
N GLU A 205 16.23 9.00 -8.92
CA GLU A 205 14.96 8.34 -8.62
C GLU A 205 15.19 7.00 -7.90
N LYS A 206 16.11 6.18 -8.41
CA LYS A 206 16.48 4.93 -7.75
C LYS A 206 16.97 5.17 -6.32
N ALA A 207 17.82 6.18 -6.10
CA ALA A 207 18.33 6.51 -4.77
C ALA A 207 17.22 7.00 -3.81
N PHE A 208 16.31 7.86 -4.30
CA PHE A 208 15.15 8.31 -3.54
C PHE A 208 14.27 7.13 -3.10
N LEU A 209 13.88 6.27 -4.05
CA LEU A 209 13.06 5.11 -3.76
C LEU A 209 13.78 4.09 -2.85
N GLU A 210 15.11 4.01 -2.92
CA GLU A 210 15.89 3.10 -2.07
C GLU A 210 15.79 3.46 -0.59
N SER A 211 15.56 4.73 -0.25
CA SER A 211 15.28 5.15 1.14
C SER A 211 13.87 4.75 1.59
N LEU A 212 12.87 4.84 0.70
CA LEU A 212 11.49 4.42 1.01
C LEU A 212 11.35 2.90 1.16
N ARG A 213 12.19 2.11 0.48
CA ARG A 213 12.20 0.63 0.55
C ARG A 213 12.60 0.05 1.92
N ASP A 214 13.01 0.89 2.86
CA ASP A 214 13.48 0.51 4.19
C ASP A 214 12.51 1.03 5.27
N PRO A 215 11.51 0.22 5.67
CA PRO A 215 10.53 0.62 6.67
C PRO A 215 11.12 1.04 8.01
N THR A 216 12.22 0.41 8.44
CA THR A 216 12.90 0.76 9.69
C THR A 216 13.48 2.17 9.60
N PHE A 217 14.15 2.48 8.49
CA PHE A 217 14.65 3.83 8.23
C PHE A 217 13.51 4.85 8.21
N MET A 218 12.39 4.55 7.54
CA MET A 218 11.21 5.41 7.51
C MET A 218 10.70 5.72 8.91
N SER A 219 10.50 4.69 9.74
CA SER A 219 10.05 4.86 11.12
C SER A 219 11.04 5.67 11.96
N GLN A 220 12.35 5.45 11.81
CA GLN A 220 13.36 6.25 12.51
C GLN A 220 13.38 7.71 12.04
N TRP A 221 13.22 7.95 10.74
CA TRP A 221 13.14 9.31 10.20
C TRP A 221 11.92 10.05 10.74
N PHE A 222 10.77 9.38 10.80
CA PHE A 222 9.53 9.90 11.36
C PHE A 222 9.67 10.35 12.82
N ILE A 223 10.42 9.63 13.66
CA ILE A 223 10.67 10.02 15.06
C ILE A 223 11.34 11.38 15.15
N ASN A 224 12.27 11.65 14.23
CA ASN A 224 13.09 12.86 14.26
C ASN A 224 12.44 14.05 13.54
N HIS A 225 11.39 13.81 12.75
CA HIS A 225 10.73 14.81 11.89
C HIS A 225 9.20 14.76 12.04
N HIS A 226 8.71 14.57 13.27
CA HIS A 226 7.29 14.39 13.57
C HIS A 226 6.39 15.54 13.05
N ASP A 227 6.86 16.78 13.09
CA ASP A 227 6.14 17.96 12.56
C ASP A 227 6.04 17.95 11.02
N GLU A 228 6.97 17.26 10.35
CA GLU A 228 7.07 17.18 8.88
C GLU A 228 6.38 15.92 8.32
N MET A 229 5.81 15.08 9.20
CA MET A 229 5.04 13.87 8.87
C MET A 229 3.92 14.10 7.86
N GLY A 230 3.42 15.33 7.75
CA GLY A 230 2.37 15.71 6.82
C GLY A 230 2.67 15.28 5.38
N ALA A 231 3.89 15.49 4.87
CA ALA A 231 4.17 15.25 3.46
C ALA A 231 4.09 13.77 3.07
N ILE A 232 4.78 12.86 3.76
CA ILE A 232 4.81 11.43 3.40
C ILE A 232 3.50 10.73 3.79
N ILE A 233 2.92 11.08 4.94
CA ILE A 233 1.60 10.56 5.31
C ILE A 233 0.57 11.02 4.28
N GLU A 234 0.62 12.27 3.80
CA GLU A 234 -0.18 12.67 2.64
C GLU A 234 0.18 11.87 1.38
N TRP A 235 1.44 11.57 1.10
CA TRP A 235 1.81 10.81 -0.11
C TRP A 235 1.32 9.36 -0.08
N VAL A 236 1.35 8.71 1.08
CA VAL A 236 0.95 7.31 1.24
C VAL A 236 -0.53 7.18 1.56
N ARG A 237 -1.11 8.13 2.30
CA ARG A 237 -2.53 8.14 2.67
C ARG A 237 -3.39 8.88 1.67
N ARG A 238 -3.02 10.02 1.09
CA ARG A 238 -3.92 10.80 0.20
C ARG A 238 -4.35 10.01 -1.04
N PRO A 239 -3.50 9.28 -1.78
CA PRO A 239 -3.97 8.44 -2.89
C PRO A 239 -4.89 7.32 -2.41
N ALA A 240 -4.59 6.71 -1.26
CA ALA A 240 -5.46 5.73 -0.60
C ALA A 240 -6.79 6.35 -0.24
N GLN A 241 -6.75 7.52 0.40
CA GLN A 241 -7.86 8.28 0.95
C GLN A 241 -8.73 8.80 -0.18
N GLU A 242 -8.21 9.32 -1.29
CA GLU A 242 -9.02 9.77 -2.43
C GLU A 242 -9.71 8.61 -3.15
N LEU A 243 -9.01 7.48 -3.29
CA LEU A 243 -9.55 6.26 -3.89
C LEU A 243 -10.59 5.64 -2.96
N LEU A 244 -10.28 5.61 -1.66
CA LEU A 244 -11.17 5.23 -0.58
C LEU A 244 -12.34 6.18 -0.46
N ASP A 245 -12.20 7.48 -0.63
CA ASP A 245 -13.24 8.51 -0.50
C ASP A 245 -14.18 8.43 -1.71
N SER A 246 -13.64 8.09 -2.88
CA SER A 246 -14.46 7.77 -4.06
C SER A 246 -15.29 6.51 -3.85
N CYS A 247 -14.76 5.50 -3.15
CA CYS A 247 -15.49 4.28 -2.77
C CYS A 247 -16.39 4.51 -1.56
N SER A 248 -15.91 5.28 -0.57
CA SER A 248 -16.48 5.46 0.76
C SER A 248 -17.56 6.49 0.73
N LYS A 249 -17.57 7.50 -0.14
CA LYS A 249 -18.67 8.47 -0.17
C LYS A 249 -20.03 7.76 -0.29
N THR A 250 -20.17 6.79 -1.20
CA THR A 250 -21.41 6.00 -1.31
C THR A 250 -21.60 5.00 -0.17
N LEU A 251 -20.51 4.40 0.31
CA LEU A 251 -20.57 3.36 1.35
C LEU A 251 -20.76 3.94 2.77
N SER A 252 -20.14 5.07 3.05
CA SER A 252 -20.25 5.94 4.22
C SER A 252 -21.55 6.72 4.22
N GLU A 253 -22.04 7.26 3.09
CA GLU A 253 -23.41 7.82 3.04
C GLU A 253 -24.43 6.72 3.37
N LEU A 254 -24.24 5.50 2.84
CA LEU A 254 -25.09 4.36 3.18
C LEU A 254 -24.94 3.97 4.67
N ALA A 255 -23.71 3.88 5.18
CA ALA A 255 -23.44 3.51 6.56
C ALA A 255 -23.96 4.57 7.55
N GLU A 256 -23.69 5.85 7.33
CA GLU A 256 -24.14 7.00 8.15
C GLU A 256 -25.66 7.09 8.18
N ASN A 257 -26.30 7.00 7.01
CA ASN A 257 -27.75 6.97 6.92
C ASN A 257 -28.35 5.80 7.70
N LEU A 258 -27.65 4.66 7.80
CA LEU A 258 -28.11 3.49 8.53
C LEU A 258 -27.73 3.52 10.02
N THR A 259 -26.59 4.12 10.40
CA THR A 259 -26.17 4.25 11.81
C THR A 259 -26.97 5.30 12.56
N ASN A 260 -27.48 6.31 11.85
CA ASN A 260 -28.37 7.34 12.39
C ASN A 260 -29.81 6.85 12.63
N LEU A 261 -30.15 5.65 12.14
CA LEU A 261 -31.44 5.01 12.42
C LEU A 261 -31.46 4.41 13.83
N SER A 262 -32.63 4.48 14.48
CA SER A 262 -32.88 3.73 15.71
C SER A 262 -32.77 2.22 15.49
N GLU A 263 -32.60 1.44 16.57
CA GLU A 263 -32.52 -0.02 16.49
C GLU A 263 -33.74 -0.66 15.80
N ALA A 264 -34.94 -0.12 16.06
CA ALA A 264 -36.18 -0.57 15.41
C ALA A 264 -36.23 -0.23 13.91
N GLU A 265 -35.71 0.94 13.52
CA GLU A 265 -35.64 1.36 12.11
C GLU A 265 -34.58 0.56 11.34
N ARG A 266 -33.43 0.26 11.96
CA ARG A 266 -32.42 -0.65 11.39
C ARG A 266 -32.98 -2.05 11.17
N ALA A 267 -33.71 -2.59 12.15
CA ALA A 267 -34.36 -3.88 12.04
C ALA A 267 -35.42 -3.94 10.92
N ASN A 268 -36.19 -2.86 10.72
CA ASN A 268 -37.14 -2.74 9.62
C ASN A 268 -36.45 -2.56 8.26
N ALA A 269 -35.36 -1.78 8.19
CA ALA A 269 -34.52 -1.68 7.00
C ALA A 269 -33.95 -3.06 6.61
N MET A 270 -33.56 -3.89 7.57
CA MET A 270 -33.09 -5.27 7.35
C MET A 270 -34.17 -6.21 6.83
N LYS A 271 -35.42 -6.11 7.29
CA LYS A 271 -36.53 -6.85 6.66
C LYS A 271 -36.64 -6.51 5.19
N GLY A 272 -36.44 -5.23 4.85
CA GLY A 272 -36.40 -4.74 3.48
C GLY A 272 -35.14 -5.12 2.70
N ALA A 273 -34.00 -5.34 3.35
CA ALA A 273 -32.67 -5.51 2.78
C ALA A 273 -32.06 -6.90 3.08
N SER A 274 -32.89 -7.94 3.06
CA SER A 274 -32.45 -9.34 3.23
C SER A 274 -32.67 -10.15 1.94
N GLY A 275 -32.04 -11.33 1.86
CA GLY A 275 -32.19 -12.25 0.73
C GLY A 275 -31.75 -11.64 -0.62
N GLU A 276 -32.54 -11.87 -1.66
CA GLU A 276 -32.22 -11.47 -3.04
C GLU A 276 -32.05 -9.96 -3.23
N ARG A 277 -32.77 -9.14 -2.46
CA ARG A 277 -32.64 -7.68 -2.58
C ARG A 277 -31.26 -7.21 -2.12
N TRP A 278 -30.74 -7.78 -1.04
CA TRP A 278 -29.38 -7.50 -0.57
C TRP A 278 -28.35 -7.93 -1.61
N THR A 279 -28.49 -9.14 -2.15
CA THR A 279 -27.61 -9.65 -3.20
C THR A 279 -27.58 -8.73 -4.41
N ARG A 280 -28.74 -8.21 -4.84
CA ARG A 280 -28.84 -7.25 -5.95
C ARG A 280 -28.22 -5.89 -5.62
N LEU A 281 -28.46 -5.36 -4.42
CA LEU A 281 -27.83 -4.12 -3.95
C LEU A 281 -26.30 -4.24 -3.95
N LYS A 282 -25.78 -5.35 -3.43
CA LYS A 282 -24.35 -5.65 -3.40
C LYS A 282 -23.75 -5.69 -4.80
N LYS A 283 -24.39 -6.44 -5.72
CA LYS A 283 -23.95 -6.53 -7.13
C LYS A 283 -23.94 -5.16 -7.81
N GLN A 284 -25.01 -4.40 -7.66
CA GLN A 284 -25.10 -3.06 -8.24
C GLN A 284 -24.05 -2.12 -7.65
N GLY A 285 -23.89 -2.12 -6.33
CA GLY A 285 -22.90 -1.28 -5.66
C GLY A 285 -21.45 -1.59 -6.06
N VAL A 286 -21.12 -2.86 -6.27
CA VAL A 286 -19.83 -3.28 -6.85
C VAL A 286 -19.65 -2.69 -8.26
N ILE A 287 -20.66 -2.83 -9.12
CA ILE A 287 -20.65 -2.27 -10.48
C ILE A 287 -20.48 -0.75 -10.45
N ASP A 288 -21.24 -0.05 -9.60
CA ASP A 288 -21.23 1.41 -9.51
C ASP A 288 -19.86 1.95 -9.04
N VAL A 289 -19.23 1.29 -8.07
CA VAL A 289 -17.88 1.65 -7.62
C VAL A 289 -16.86 1.39 -8.74
N VAL A 290 -16.90 0.22 -9.37
CA VAL A 290 -15.98 -0.13 -10.46
C VAL A 290 -16.12 0.83 -11.63
N ASN A 291 -17.33 1.17 -12.05
CA ASN A 291 -17.56 2.08 -13.17
C ASN A 291 -17.09 3.50 -12.88
N ARG A 292 -17.17 3.96 -11.63
CA ARG A 292 -16.58 5.24 -11.23
C ARG A 292 -15.05 5.22 -11.30
N LEU A 293 -14.43 4.11 -10.91
CA LEU A 293 -12.99 3.93 -11.05
C LEU A 293 -12.57 3.86 -12.52
N ILE A 294 -13.33 3.14 -13.37
CA ILE A 294 -13.10 3.08 -14.82
C ILE A 294 -13.20 4.48 -15.41
N ALA A 295 -14.28 5.22 -15.17
CA ALA A 295 -14.45 6.56 -15.70
C ALA A 295 -13.32 7.53 -15.30
N ARG A 296 -12.77 7.37 -14.09
CA ARG A 296 -11.63 8.19 -13.61
C ARG A 296 -10.30 7.79 -14.25
N LEU A 297 -10.03 6.50 -14.42
CA LEU A 297 -8.71 5.99 -14.84
C LEU A 297 -8.60 5.72 -16.35
N PHE A 298 -9.73 5.47 -17.00
CA PHE A 298 -9.88 5.11 -18.41
C PHE A 298 -11.15 5.80 -19.00
N PRO A 299 -11.13 7.12 -19.23
CA PRO A 299 -12.32 7.89 -19.61
C PRO A 299 -13.04 7.39 -20.87
N ASP A 300 -12.31 6.77 -21.79
CA ASP A 300 -12.82 6.25 -23.07
C ASP A 300 -13.23 4.77 -23.01
N ALA A 301 -13.05 4.11 -21.86
CA ALA A 301 -13.37 2.69 -21.70
C ALA A 301 -14.88 2.47 -21.47
N PRO A 302 -15.46 1.37 -22.00
CA PRO A 302 -16.85 1.03 -21.75
C PRO A 302 -17.10 0.71 -20.28
N ALA A 303 -18.31 1.04 -19.80
CA ALA A 303 -18.75 0.66 -18.47
C ALA A 303 -18.89 -0.88 -18.35
N CYS A 304 -18.64 -1.40 -17.14
CA CYS A 304 -18.93 -2.77 -16.78
C CYS A 304 -20.40 -2.90 -16.36
N GLU A 305 -21.12 -3.86 -16.91
CA GLU A 305 -22.53 -4.13 -16.56
C GLU A 305 -22.72 -5.45 -15.80
N ASP A 306 -21.64 -6.23 -15.62
CA ASP A 306 -21.70 -7.56 -15.04
C ASP A 306 -20.70 -7.72 -13.89
N ALA A 307 -21.24 -7.93 -12.68
CA ALA A 307 -20.45 -8.15 -11.47
C ALA A 307 -19.60 -9.44 -11.53
N ALA A 308 -19.99 -10.45 -12.33
CA ALA A 308 -19.19 -11.65 -12.51
C ALA A 308 -17.86 -11.35 -13.23
N LEU A 309 -17.87 -10.36 -14.13
CA LEU A 309 -16.65 -9.91 -14.79
C LEU A 309 -15.73 -9.16 -13.81
N VAL A 310 -16.30 -8.39 -12.88
CA VAL A 310 -15.51 -7.77 -11.79
C VAL A 310 -14.84 -8.85 -10.95
N GLU A 311 -15.57 -9.89 -10.55
CA GLU A 311 -15.00 -11.00 -9.76
C GLU A 311 -13.86 -11.71 -10.52
N GLN A 312 -14.00 -11.87 -11.83
CA GLN A 312 -13.00 -12.56 -12.67
C GLN A 312 -11.73 -11.72 -12.92
N TYR A 313 -11.88 -10.45 -13.30
CA TYR A 313 -10.77 -9.61 -13.75
C TYR A 313 -10.20 -8.70 -12.65
N CYS A 314 -11.02 -8.38 -11.65
CA CYS A 314 -10.66 -7.56 -10.49
C CYS A 314 -10.90 -8.29 -9.15
N PRO A 315 -10.29 -9.47 -8.93
CA PRO A 315 -10.56 -10.27 -7.73
C PRO A 315 -10.25 -9.52 -6.41
N GLY A 316 -9.23 -8.68 -6.36
CA GLY A 316 -8.86 -7.86 -5.21
C GLY A 316 -9.95 -6.83 -4.89
N ILE A 317 -10.30 -5.98 -5.87
CA ILE A 317 -11.42 -5.02 -5.74
C ILE A 317 -12.71 -5.75 -5.35
N PHE A 318 -13.00 -6.90 -5.96
CA PHE A 318 -14.16 -7.71 -5.63
C PHE A 318 -14.17 -8.12 -4.15
N VAL A 319 -13.08 -8.69 -3.63
CA VAL A 319 -12.98 -9.10 -2.21
C VAL A 319 -13.11 -7.90 -1.28
N CYS A 320 -12.42 -6.80 -1.57
CA CYS A 320 -12.49 -5.57 -0.79
C CYS A 320 -13.94 -5.04 -0.67
N LEU A 321 -14.62 -4.83 -1.80
CA LEU A 321 -15.99 -4.30 -1.80
C LEU A 321 -16.98 -5.29 -1.18
N ASN A 322 -16.87 -6.57 -1.48
CA ASN A 322 -17.76 -7.57 -0.91
C ASN A 322 -17.52 -7.78 0.59
N GLY A 323 -16.28 -7.62 1.07
CA GLY A 323 -15.92 -7.63 2.48
C GLY A 323 -16.55 -6.46 3.21
N PHE A 324 -16.52 -5.26 2.61
CA PHE A 324 -17.24 -4.10 3.12
C PHE A 324 -18.74 -4.37 3.24
N TYR A 325 -19.40 -4.84 2.18
CA TYR A 325 -20.83 -5.11 2.22
C TYR A 325 -21.17 -6.21 3.25
N ASN A 326 -20.37 -7.26 3.36
CA ASN A 326 -20.59 -8.28 4.38
C ASN A 326 -20.45 -7.71 5.81
N SER A 327 -19.43 -6.88 6.05
CA SER A 327 -19.24 -6.18 7.32
C SER A 327 -20.43 -5.27 7.64
N LEU A 328 -20.86 -4.46 6.67
CA LEU A 328 -22.04 -3.60 6.77
C LEU A 328 -23.29 -4.42 7.09
N GLN A 329 -23.54 -5.52 6.39
CA GLN A 329 -24.69 -6.40 6.65
C GLN A 329 -24.70 -6.91 8.09
N ASN A 330 -23.54 -7.30 8.61
CA ASN A 330 -23.39 -7.74 10.00
C ASN A 330 -23.67 -6.61 11.00
N SER A 331 -23.39 -5.37 10.64
CA SER A 331 -23.70 -4.19 11.46
C SER A 331 -25.17 -3.80 11.49
N LEU A 332 -25.96 -4.24 10.50
CA LEU A 332 -27.39 -3.89 10.39
C LEU A 332 -28.32 -4.84 11.16
N GLY A 333 -27.83 -6.00 11.61
CA GLY A 333 -28.64 -6.97 12.36
C GLY A 333 -29.14 -6.47 13.73
N LEU A 334 -30.14 -7.16 14.30
CA LEU A 334 -30.68 -6.87 15.65
C LEU A 334 -29.65 -6.93 16.79
N LYS A 335 -28.51 -7.60 16.56
CA LYS A 335 -27.34 -7.60 17.45
C LYS A 335 -26.09 -7.11 16.70
N GLY A 336 -26.30 -6.19 15.76
CA GLY A 336 -25.28 -5.75 14.84
C GLY A 336 -24.16 -5.01 15.55
N ARG A 337 -22.92 -5.42 15.27
CA ARG A 337 -21.73 -4.72 15.75
C ARG A 337 -21.61 -3.41 14.97
N ALA A 338 -21.48 -2.27 15.64
CA ALA A 338 -21.18 -1.01 14.96
C ALA A 338 -19.85 -1.10 14.17
N LEU A 339 -19.84 -0.55 12.95
CA LEU A 339 -18.63 -0.41 12.16
C LEU A 339 -17.65 0.53 12.86
N LYS A 340 -16.37 0.17 12.86
CA LYS A 340 -15.27 0.98 13.38
C LYS A 340 -14.38 1.44 12.23
N GLY A 341 -13.65 2.55 12.43
CA GLY A 341 -12.65 3.00 11.46
C GLY A 341 -11.61 1.93 11.12
N SER A 342 -11.23 1.09 12.09
CA SER A 342 -10.32 -0.04 11.88
C SER A 342 -10.85 -1.08 10.88
N ASP A 343 -12.18 -1.30 10.83
CA ASP A 343 -12.78 -2.28 9.92
C ASP A 343 -12.53 -1.87 8.45
N PHE A 344 -12.50 -0.57 8.16
CA PHE A 344 -12.18 -0.07 6.82
C PHE A 344 -10.73 -0.35 6.42
N VAL A 345 -9.81 -0.25 7.38
CA VAL A 345 -8.38 -0.55 7.14
C VAL A 345 -8.22 -2.04 6.86
N ASP A 346 -8.85 -2.91 7.66
CA ASP A 346 -8.85 -4.36 7.42
C ASP A 346 -9.40 -4.74 6.04
N ILE A 347 -10.48 -4.06 5.62
CA ILE A 347 -11.08 -4.23 4.29
C ILE A 347 -10.10 -3.83 3.17
N ILE A 348 -9.26 -2.81 3.38
CA ILE A 348 -8.24 -2.43 2.39
C ILE A 348 -7.14 -3.47 2.29
N HIS A 349 -6.72 -4.07 3.39
CA HIS A 349 -5.77 -5.18 3.36
C HIS A 349 -6.36 -6.36 2.56
N ALA A 350 -7.69 -6.53 2.57
CA ALA A 350 -8.37 -7.61 1.87
C ALA A 350 -8.22 -7.58 0.34
N LEU A 351 -7.77 -6.46 -0.26
CA LEU A 351 -7.39 -6.40 -1.68
C LEU A 351 -6.35 -7.47 -2.05
N TYR A 352 -5.50 -7.86 -1.11
CA TYR A 352 -4.42 -8.80 -1.33
C TYR A 352 -4.81 -10.26 -1.12
N ILE A 353 -6.01 -10.55 -0.58
CA ILE A 353 -6.47 -11.91 -0.30
C ILE A 353 -6.32 -12.83 -1.51
N PRO A 354 -6.80 -12.49 -2.73
CA PRO A 354 -6.76 -13.39 -3.88
C PRO A 354 -5.35 -13.84 -4.31
N TYR A 355 -4.33 -13.21 -3.77
CA TYR A 355 -2.95 -13.39 -4.21
C TYR A 355 -2.08 -14.10 -3.17
N VAL A 356 -2.59 -14.36 -1.97
CA VAL A 356 -1.79 -14.97 -0.89
C VAL A 356 -2.32 -16.35 -0.52
N SER A 357 -1.47 -17.19 0.04
CA SER A 357 -1.88 -18.52 0.52
C SER A 357 -2.57 -18.43 1.87
N PHE A 358 -2.02 -17.62 2.77
CA PHE A 358 -2.56 -17.36 4.09
C PHE A 358 -2.70 -15.86 4.33
N PHE A 359 -3.85 -15.46 4.86
CA PHE A 359 -4.14 -14.07 5.23
C PHE A 359 -4.57 -14.02 6.69
N ARG A 360 -3.83 -13.31 7.54
CA ARG A 360 -4.21 -13.11 8.94
C ARG A 360 -5.20 -11.96 9.01
N ALA A 361 -6.32 -12.20 9.70
CA ALA A 361 -7.25 -11.16 10.12
C ALA A 361 -7.62 -11.38 11.59
N ASP A 362 -8.23 -10.40 12.25
CA ASP A 362 -8.85 -10.66 13.56
C ASP A 362 -10.01 -11.67 13.43
N ARG A 363 -10.50 -12.18 14.56
CA ARG A 363 -11.60 -13.17 14.57
C ARG A 363 -12.86 -12.70 13.85
N TYR A 364 -13.22 -11.42 13.98
CA TYR A 364 -14.41 -10.88 13.33
C TYR A 364 -14.21 -10.81 11.82
N MET A 365 -13.13 -10.18 11.37
CA MET A 365 -12.81 -10.02 9.95
C MET A 365 -12.52 -11.35 9.27
N CYS A 366 -11.96 -12.32 9.98
CA CYS A 366 -11.83 -13.69 9.50
C CYS A 366 -13.19 -14.28 9.08
N SER A 367 -14.22 -14.13 9.93
CA SER A 367 -15.58 -14.59 9.59
C SER A 367 -16.21 -13.87 8.39
N VAL A 368 -15.85 -12.59 8.19
CA VAL A 368 -16.34 -11.75 7.08
C VAL A 368 -15.66 -12.12 5.75
N LEU A 369 -14.34 -12.38 5.80
CA LEU A 369 -13.48 -12.50 4.62
C LEU A 369 -13.28 -13.95 4.16
N GLN A 370 -13.29 -14.93 5.06
CA GLN A 370 -13.07 -16.34 4.72
C GLN A 370 -14.03 -16.89 3.64
N PRO A 371 -15.34 -16.54 3.63
CA PRO A 371 -16.24 -16.98 2.55
C PRO A 371 -15.84 -16.44 1.16
N LEU A 372 -15.27 -15.23 1.11
CA LEU A 372 -14.81 -14.60 -0.12
C LEU A 372 -13.46 -15.18 -0.59
N ALA A 373 -12.59 -15.48 0.36
CA ALA A 373 -11.25 -16.00 0.11
C ALA A 373 -11.24 -17.43 -0.46
N LYS A 374 -12.23 -18.27 -0.09
CA LYS A 374 -12.28 -19.69 -0.45
C LYS A 374 -12.15 -19.94 -1.95
N ARG A 375 -12.75 -19.08 -2.78
CA ARG A 375 -12.70 -19.21 -4.26
C ARG A 375 -11.29 -19.05 -4.82
N PHE A 376 -10.44 -18.28 -4.14
CA PHE A 376 -9.07 -17.99 -4.56
C PHE A 376 -8.05 -18.98 -3.96
N GLY A 377 -8.50 -19.98 -3.21
CA GLY A 377 -7.63 -20.93 -2.53
C GLY A 377 -6.88 -20.33 -1.33
N THR A 378 -7.24 -19.12 -0.91
CA THR A 378 -6.63 -18.45 0.24
C THR A 378 -7.33 -18.88 1.53
N GLN A 379 -6.53 -19.22 2.54
CA GLN A 379 -7.00 -19.49 3.88
C GLN A 379 -6.87 -18.23 4.75
N VAL A 380 -7.99 -17.74 5.27
CA VAL A 380 -8.02 -16.63 6.22
C VAL A 380 -7.99 -17.23 7.63
N VAL A 381 -7.08 -16.74 8.47
CA VAL A 381 -6.86 -17.29 9.82
C VAL A 381 -6.99 -16.20 10.87
N GLU A 382 -7.62 -16.53 11.99
CA GLU A 382 -7.95 -15.57 13.05
C GLU A 382 -6.80 -15.31 14.04
N SER A 383 -5.76 -16.14 14.02
CA SER A 383 -4.64 -16.01 14.95
C SER A 383 -3.34 -16.60 14.38
N PRO A 384 -2.18 -16.17 14.92
CA PRO A 384 -0.88 -16.79 14.61
C PRO A 384 -0.82 -18.28 14.96
N ALA A 385 -1.47 -18.73 16.03
CA ALA A 385 -1.53 -20.15 16.38
C ALA A 385 -2.24 -20.97 15.29
N THR A 386 -3.39 -20.48 14.83
CA THR A 386 -4.16 -21.12 13.75
C THR A 386 -3.39 -21.12 12.44
N LEU A 387 -2.65 -20.04 12.15
CA LEU A 387 -1.75 -19.96 10.99
C LEU A 387 -0.70 -21.07 11.01
N LEU A 388 0.03 -21.20 12.12
CA LEU A 388 1.09 -22.21 12.27
C LEU A 388 0.52 -23.63 12.11
N GLN A 389 -0.60 -23.92 12.76
CA GLN A 389 -1.28 -25.22 12.64
C GLN A 389 -1.71 -25.52 11.20
N ALA A 390 -2.22 -24.52 10.47
CA ALA A 390 -2.68 -24.70 9.10
C ALA A 390 -1.51 -24.96 8.12
N ILE A 391 -0.37 -24.33 8.35
CA ILE A 391 0.86 -24.59 7.59
C ILE A 391 1.36 -26.00 7.86
N ASP A 392 1.47 -26.42 9.12
CA ASP A 392 1.93 -27.76 9.48
C ASP A 392 1.01 -28.85 8.89
N THR A 393 -0.30 -28.62 8.90
CA THR A 393 -1.28 -29.54 8.29
C THR A 393 -1.09 -29.65 6.79
N ARG A 394 -0.80 -28.53 6.11
CA ARG A 394 -0.55 -28.52 4.66
C ARG A 394 0.74 -29.26 4.31
N ASP A 395 1.81 -29.00 5.04
CA ASP A 395 3.10 -29.66 4.85
C ASP A 395 2.99 -31.19 5.11
N ALA A 396 2.15 -31.60 6.06
CA ALA A 396 1.87 -33.02 6.33
C ALA A 396 1.03 -33.71 5.26
N LEU A 397 0.23 -32.96 4.48
CA LEU A 397 -0.62 -33.47 3.39
C LEU A 397 0.09 -33.48 2.03
N GLU A 398 1.19 -32.74 1.88
CA GLU A 398 2.07 -32.75 0.71
C GLU A 398 3.46 -33.38 1.01
N PRO A 399 3.57 -34.58 1.64
CA PRO A 399 4.86 -35.17 1.96
C PRO A 399 5.45 -35.84 0.71
N GLY A 400 6.06 -35.07 -0.19
CA GLY A 400 6.89 -35.65 -1.24
C GLY A 400 7.01 -34.83 -2.50
N THR A 401 8.00 -33.94 -2.53
CA THR A 401 8.82 -33.61 -3.72
C THR A 401 10.04 -32.79 -3.27
N SER A 402 10.84 -33.31 -2.35
CA SER A 402 12.19 -32.80 -2.07
C SER A 402 13.18 -33.25 -3.12
#